data_AF-A0A820GII2-F1
#
_entry.id   AF-A0A820GII2-F1
#
_cell.length_a   1.000
_cell.length_b   1.000
_cell.length_c   1.000
_cell.angle_alpha   90.00
_cell.angle_beta   90.00
_cell.angle_gamma   90.00
#
_symmetry.space_group_name_H-M   'P 1'
#
loop_
_entity.id
_entity.type
_entity.pdbx_description
1 polymer ?
#
loop_
_entity_poly.entity_id
_entity_poly.type
_entity_poly.pdbx_seq_one_letter_code
_entity_poly.pdbx_strand_id
1 'polypeptide(L)'
;MNNNLICQNGGQCIPVDEYMSSSNKKFSCICPKGYSGDRCEIVDNKIILTFEDDIALSQSIFIHFIKVIDSIDPIRTTTLRTIPLTQNSLTIFWSQPFHLVFIEFYKKIYYLAIIQKIHQQSTTIVNKVKLSDRCPHISELFNETFVQLNLIRRIKYYHLPCQQNSSKLLCFYDDTHICLCYDHRKQRVANCFEFNHNMKLESVCENDGQCFQDTEDCPVRSICICRPCFFRARCQFSSNRFSLSLDAILGYHIQPNISFLNQLTIVKISLVLTTIFLIAGFINGILSSITFNNKKICEVGCGLYLLGSSIITLLTTILFGLKFSILLLAQMAIITNRLFLQIQC
;
A
#
# COMPACT_ATOMS: atom_id res chain seq x y z
N MET A 1 24.83 -4.65 30.90
CA MET A 1 25.19 -3.41 30.19
C MET A 1 23.92 -2.86 29.53
N ASN A 2 23.61 -1.58 29.72
CA ASN A 2 22.35 -0.96 29.29
C ASN A 2 22.20 -0.94 27.76
N ASN A 3 21.35 -1.82 27.21
CA ASN A 3 21.06 -1.90 25.77
C ASN A 3 20.21 -0.73 25.21
N ASN A 4 19.78 0.22 26.06
CA ASN A 4 18.92 1.34 25.66
C ASN A 4 19.67 2.62 25.21
N LEU A 5 21.00 2.59 25.08
CA LEU A 5 21.80 3.80 24.75
C LEU A 5 22.44 3.79 23.37
N ILE A 6 22.36 2.69 22.62
CA ILE A 6 23.05 2.57 21.33
C ILE A 6 22.14 3.02 20.18
N CYS A 7 20.92 2.51 20.12
CA CYS A 7 19.91 2.95 19.17
C CYS A 7 18.95 3.92 19.86
N GLN A 8 18.79 5.11 19.30
CA GLN A 8 17.94 6.19 19.81
C GLN A 8 16.48 6.02 19.34
N ASN A 9 15.58 6.83 19.89
CA ASN A 9 14.18 6.94 19.46
C ASN A 9 13.39 5.62 19.38
N GLY A 10 13.75 4.63 20.20
CA GLY A 10 13.11 3.32 20.21
C GLY A 10 13.61 2.37 19.11
N GLY A 11 14.78 2.63 18.53
CA GLY A 11 15.45 1.72 17.59
C GLY A 11 15.84 0.39 18.23
N GLN A 12 15.76 -0.68 17.44
CA GLN A 12 16.14 -2.03 17.87
C GLN A 12 17.58 -2.32 17.47
N CYS A 13 18.42 -2.66 18.45
CA CYS A 13 19.82 -3.01 18.22
C CYS A 13 19.97 -4.48 17.80
N ILE A 14 20.74 -4.72 16.75
CA ILE A 14 21.05 -6.06 16.24
C ILE A 14 22.57 -6.22 16.13
N PRO A 15 23.15 -7.30 16.69
CA PRO A 15 24.58 -7.59 16.50
C PRO A 15 24.86 -7.95 15.04
N VAL A 16 25.98 -7.46 14.49
CA VAL A 16 26.43 -7.78 13.13
C VAL A 16 27.59 -8.79 13.24
N ASP A 17 27.51 -9.91 12.52
CA ASP A 17 28.53 -10.95 12.56
C ASP A 17 29.89 -10.45 12.05
N GLU A 18 30.96 -10.90 12.71
CA GLU A 18 32.35 -10.48 12.50
C GLU A 18 32.85 -10.69 11.06
N TYR A 19 32.25 -11.61 10.31
CA TYR A 19 32.65 -11.97 8.94
C TYR A 19 32.23 -10.95 7.86
N MET A 20 31.39 -9.96 8.16
CA MET A 20 30.96 -8.91 7.21
C MET A 20 31.61 -7.54 7.44
N SER A 21 32.54 -7.42 8.39
CA SER A 21 33.04 -6.14 8.86
C SER A 21 34.32 -5.70 8.13
N SER A 22 34.18 -4.96 7.03
CA SER A 22 35.23 -4.03 6.56
C SER A 22 35.32 -2.77 7.43
N SER A 23 34.36 -2.59 8.35
CA SER A 23 34.29 -1.49 9.32
C SER A 23 34.00 -2.04 10.70
N ASN A 24 34.70 -1.57 11.75
CA ASN A 24 34.62 -2.00 13.17
C ASN A 24 33.23 -1.87 13.86
N LYS A 25 32.11 -1.91 13.14
CA LYS A 25 30.75 -1.81 13.67
C LYS A 25 30.25 -3.19 14.11
N LYS A 26 30.21 -3.41 15.43
CA LYS A 26 29.70 -4.64 16.07
C LYS A 26 28.17 -4.73 16.16
N PHE A 27 27.45 -3.69 15.74
CA PHE A 27 26.00 -3.58 15.85
C PHE A 27 25.42 -2.75 14.70
N SER A 28 24.13 -2.96 14.43
CA SER A 28 23.29 -2.19 13.52
C SER A 28 21.97 -1.85 14.20
N CYS A 29 21.38 -0.70 13.89
CA CYS A 29 20.10 -0.27 14.44
C CYS A 29 18.99 -0.37 13.39
N ILE A 30 17.89 -1.02 13.75
CA ILE A 30 16.63 -0.96 13.00
C ILE A 30 15.81 0.21 13.54
N CYS A 31 15.53 1.18 12.68
CA CYS A 31 14.82 2.40 13.07
C CYS A 31 13.30 2.27 12.93
N PRO A 32 12.53 2.77 13.92
CA PRO A 32 11.08 2.84 13.81
C PRO A 32 10.67 3.87 12.76
N LYS A 33 9.42 3.77 12.30
CA LYS A 33 8.85 4.67 11.28
C LYS A 33 8.94 6.12 11.72
N GLY A 34 9.50 6.98 10.87
CA GLY A 34 9.69 8.41 11.16
C GLY A 34 11.08 8.75 11.69
N TYR A 35 11.97 7.77 11.82
CA TYR A 35 13.35 7.97 12.23
C TYR A 35 14.31 7.22 11.30
N SER A 36 15.47 7.81 11.07
CA SER A 36 16.55 7.29 10.22
C SER A 36 17.92 7.59 10.84
N GLY A 37 19.00 7.11 10.20
CA GLY A 37 20.37 7.27 10.68
C GLY A 37 20.96 5.97 11.22
N ASP A 38 22.27 5.97 11.50
CA ASP A 38 23.00 4.77 11.97
C ASP A 38 22.51 4.29 13.34
N ARG A 39 21.97 5.23 14.13
CA ARG A 39 21.44 5.03 15.47
C ARG A 39 20.01 5.55 15.60
N CYS A 40 19.30 5.75 14.49
CA CYS A 40 17.93 6.29 14.49
C CYS A 40 17.82 7.70 15.10
N GLU A 41 18.88 8.47 15.01
CA GLU A 41 19.04 9.82 15.57
C GLU A 41 18.35 10.90 14.73
N ILE A 42 18.10 10.64 13.43
CA ILE A 42 17.55 11.61 12.48
C ILE A 42 16.03 11.48 12.48
N VAL A 43 15.33 12.59 12.71
CA VAL A 43 13.87 12.65 12.54
C VAL A 43 13.55 12.88 11.07
N ASP A 44 12.78 11.97 10.47
CA ASP A 44 12.36 12.05 9.07
C ASP A 44 11.43 13.25 8.83
N ASN A 45 11.45 13.80 7.62
CA ASN A 45 10.47 14.79 7.20
C ASN A 45 9.08 14.15 7.13
N LYS A 46 8.10 14.78 7.75
CA LYS A 46 6.70 14.35 7.73
C LYS A 46 5.95 15.10 6.64
N ILE A 47 5.65 14.41 5.55
CA ILE A 47 4.94 14.99 4.40
C ILE A 47 3.49 14.53 4.45
N ILE A 48 2.57 15.48 4.50
CA ILE A 48 1.13 15.26 4.52
C ILE A 48 0.57 15.83 3.21
N LEU A 49 0.14 14.94 2.33
CA LEU A 49 -0.50 15.28 1.06
C LEU A 49 -2.00 15.12 1.23
N THR A 50 -2.75 16.15 0.88
CA THR A 50 -4.23 16.13 0.82
C THR A 50 -4.67 16.32 -0.62
N PHE A 51 -5.76 15.68 -1.01
CA PHE A 51 -6.26 15.71 -2.39
C PHE A 51 -7.59 16.46 -2.46
N GLU A 52 -7.76 17.26 -3.50
CA GLU A 52 -9.03 17.89 -3.83
C GLU A 52 -10.04 16.84 -4.33
N ASP A 53 -11.32 17.03 -4.03
CA ASP A 53 -12.37 16.01 -4.22
C ASP A 53 -12.56 15.59 -5.70
N ASP A 54 -12.17 16.46 -6.63
CA ASP A 54 -12.26 16.22 -8.08
C ASP A 54 -11.12 15.34 -8.65
N ILE A 55 -10.15 14.96 -7.82
CA ILE A 55 -9.03 14.09 -8.24
C ILE A 55 -9.46 12.63 -8.08
N ALA A 56 -9.58 11.91 -9.19
CA ALA A 56 -9.84 10.47 -9.18
C ALA A 56 -8.64 9.70 -8.59
N LEU A 57 -8.73 9.37 -7.30
CA LEU A 57 -7.69 8.63 -6.59
C LEU A 57 -7.66 7.16 -7.02
N SER A 58 -6.50 6.69 -7.47
CA SER A 58 -6.23 5.26 -7.67
C SER A 58 -5.86 4.59 -6.35
N GLN A 59 -6.09 3.27 -6.26
CA GLN A 59 -5.75 2.48 -5.05
C GLN A 59 -4.26 2.55 -4.71
N SER A 60 -3.39 2.75 -5.69
CA SER A 60 -1.96 2.97 -5.55
C SER A 60 -1.51 4.19 -6.34
N ILE A 61 -0.55 4.92 -5.78
CA ILE A 61 0.14 6.05 -6.41
C ILE A 61 1.65 5.88 -6.24
N PHE A 62 2.43 6.38 -7.20
CA PHE A 62 3.87 6.53 -7.04
C PHE A 62 4.22 7.97 -6.69
N ILE A 63 5.26 8.13 -5.90
CA ILE A 63 5.74 9.42 -5.42
C ILE A 63 7.23 9.47 -5.70
N HIS A 64 7.62 10.38 -6.57
CA HIS A 64 8.99 10.56 -7.03
C HIS A 64 9.58 11.76 -6.31
N PHE A 65 10.59 11.50 -5.50
CA PHE A 65 11.43 12.51 -4.86
C PHE A 65 12.62 12.80 -5.75
N ILE A 66 12.80 14.07 -6.11
CA ILE A 66 13.88 14.49 -6.99
C ILE A 66 14.81 15.42 -6.24
N LYS A 67 16.07 15.01 -6.13
CA LYS A 67 17.16 15.80 -5.58
C LYS A 67 17.93 16.45 -6.71
N VAL A 68 17.70 17.74 -6.92
CA VAL A 68 18.55 18.59 -7.75
C VAL A 68 19.90 18.81 -7.04
N ILE A 69 21.00 18.57 -7.74
CA ILE A 69 22.38 18.85 -7.30
C ILE A 69 23.00 19.73 -8.38
N ASP A 70 23.73 20.77 -7.98
CA ASP A 70 24.39 21.64 -8.96
C ASP A 70 25.38 20.82 -9.81
N SER A 71 25.29 20.95 -11.13
CA SER A 71 26.20 20.34 -12.12
C SER A 71 26.05 18.82 -12.34
N ILE A 72 25.05 18.16 -11.77
CA ILE A 72 24.75 16.73 -11.99
C ILE A 72 23.27 16.58 -12.34
N ASP A 73 22.94 15.58 -13.14
CA ASP A 73 21.55 15.24 -13.41
C ASP A 73 20.75 14.96 -12.12
N PRO A 74 19.46 15.35 -12.07
CA PRO A 74 18.66 15.20 -10.86
C PRO A 74 18.54 13.73 -10.46
N ILE A 75 18.83 13.44 -9.19
CA ILE A 75 18.71 12.08 -8.65
C ILE A 75 17.25 11.84 -8.26
N ARG A 76 16.67 10.75 -8.77
CA ARG A 76 15.30 10.34 -8.49
C ARG A 76 15.26 9.15 -7.54
N THR A 77 14.46 9.28 -6.49
CA THR A 77 14.05 8.16 -5.62
C THR A 77 12.54 8.01 -5.65
N THR A 78 12.03 6.80 -5.83
CA THR A 78 10.58 6.57 -5.95
C THR A 78 10.02 5.75 -4.80
N THR A 79 8.81 6.06 -4.32
CA THR A 79 8.08 5.22 -3.37
C THR A 79 6.64 5.04 -3.82
N LEU A 80 6.08 3.85 -3.61
CA LEU A 80 4.67 3.56 -3.86
C LEU A 80 3.87 3.63 -2.56
N ARG A 81 2.69 4.22 -2.63
CA ARG A 81 1.76 4.32 -1.51
C ARG A 81 0.37 3.88 -1.96
N THR A 82 -0.28 3.09 -1.13
CA THR A 82 -1.70 2.79 -1.27
C THR A 82 -2.51 3.82 -0.50
N ILE A 83 -3.56 4.35 -1.13
CA ILE A 83 -4.47 5.30 -0.49
C ILE A 83 -5.70 4.50 -0.04
N PRO A 84 -5.99 4.42 1.27
CA PRO A 84 -7.23 3.82 1.75
C PRO A 84 -8.43 4.57 1.16
N LEU A 85 -9.45 3.85 0.67
CA LEU A 85 -10.63 4.42 0.00
C LEU A 85 -11.39 5.48 0.83
N THR A 86 -11.15 5.54 2.14
CA THR A 86 -11.83 6.43 3.09
C THR A 86 -11.00 7.65 3.50
N GLN A 87 -9.76 7.80 3.01
CA GLN A 87 -8.86 8.88 3.43
C GLN A 87 -8.42 9.73 2.24
N ASN A 88 -8.74 11.03 2.29
CA ASN A 88 -8.30 12.03 1.29
C ASN A 88 -6.89 12.57 1.58
N SER A 89 -6.15 11.91 2.48
CA SER A 89 -4.83 12.35 2.93
C SER A 89 -3.85 11.21 3.03
N LEU A 90 -2.61 11.46 2.65
CA LEU A 90 -1.50 10.52 2.74
C LEU A 90 -0.38 11.12 3.59
N THR A 91 0.09 10.37 4.58
CA THR A 91 1.26 10.76 5.41
C THR A 91 2.48 9.90 5.06
N ILE A 92 3.58 10.56 4.74
CA ILE A 92 4.85 9.96 4.34
C ILE A 92 5.94 10.46 5.28
N PHE A 93 6.83 9.56 5.67
CA PHE A 93 8.06 9.89 6.38
C PHE A 93 9.23 9.70 5.43
N TRP A 94 10.02 10.75 5.22
CA TRP A 94 11.07 10.78 4.23
C TRP A 94 12.36 11.38 4.80
N SER A 95 13.45 10.62 4.73
CA SER A 95 14.73 10.98 5.35
C SER A 95 15.74 11.59 4.38
N GLN A 96 15.64 11.26 3.09
CA GLN A 96 16.58 11.73 2.09
C GLN A 96 16.28 13.18 1.65
N PRO A 97 17.29 13.96 1.28
CA PRO A 97 17.09 15.30 0.75
C PRO A 97 16.38 15.27 -0.62
N PHE A 98 15.46 16.20 -0.84
CA PHE A 98 14.71 16.36 -2.09
C PHE A 98 14.39 17.83 -2.33
N HIS A 99 14.14 18.20 -3.58
CA HIS A 99 13.77 19.54 -4.02
C HIS A 99 12.41 19.56 -4.72
N LEU A 100 12.07 18.47 -5.43
CA LEU A 100 10.79 18.33 -6.13
C LEU A 100 10.11 17.03 -5.70
N VAL A 101 8.79 17.05 -5.64
CA VAL A 101 7.98 15.84 -5.44
C VAL A 101 6.92 15.76 -6.51
N PHE A 102 6.96 14.70 -7.32
CA PHE A 102 5.92 14.37 -8.29
C PHE A 102 5.09 13.20 -7.80
N ILE A 103 3.78 13.25 -8.05
CA ILE A 103 2.87 12.13 -7.82
C ILE A 103 2.46 11.58 -9.18
N GLU A 104 2.66 10.29 -9.39
CA GLU A 104 2.21 9.55 -10.56
C GLU A 104 0.99 8.69 -10.19
N PHE A 105 -0.13 8.97 -10.86
CA PHE A 105 -1.36 8.20 -10.79
C PHE A 105 -1.45 7.17 -11.93
N TYR A 106 -2.51 6.35 -11.91
CA TYR A 106 -2.82 5.41 -12.98
C TYR A 106 -2.78 6.07 -14.37
N LYS A 107 -2.26 5.34 -15.37
CA LYS A 107 -2.00 5.82 -16.75
C LYS A 107 -0.97 6.95 -16.87
N LYS A 108 0.04 7.00 -15.99
CA LYS A 108 1.17 7.95 -16.10
C LYS A 108 0.73 9.42 -16.05
N ILE A 109 -0.28 9.70 -15.22
CA ILE A 109 -0.74 11.07 -14.97
C ILE A 109 0.09 11.66 -13.84
N TYR A 110 0.82 12.75 -14.13
CA TYR A 110 1.74 13.38 -13.19
C TYR A 110 1.16 14.65 -12.56
N TYR A 111 1.40 14.83 -11.27
CA TYR A 111 1.12 16.05 -10.52
C TYR A 111 2.37 16.54 -9.81
N LEU A 112 2.64 17.84 -9.88
CA LEU A 112 3.73 18.46 -9.15
C LEU A 112 3.25 18.87 -7.76
N ALA A 113 3.58 18.05 -6.76
CA ALA A 113 3.07 18.23 -5.41
C ALA A 113 3.90 19.19 -4.57
N ILE A 114 5.23 19.17 -4.67
CA ILE A 114 6.08 20.03 -3.82
C ILE A 114 7.24 20.57 -4.64
N ILE A 115 7.53 21.86 -4.48
CA ILE A 115 8.73 22.53 -4.98
C ILE A 115 9.36 23.27 -3.80
N GLN A 116 10.62 22.98 -3.51
CA GLN A 116 11.38 23.70 -2.50
C GLN A 116 12.79 24.02 -3.00
N LYS A 117 13.26 25.25 -2.73
CA LYS A 117 14.61 25.69 -3.12
C LYS A 117 15.68 25.18 -2.16
N ILE A 118 15.37 25.12 -0.88
CA ILE A 118 16.29 24.70 0.17
C ILE A 118 15.61 23.57 0.92
N HIS A 119 16.28 22.42 0.98
CA HIS A 119 15.83 21.30 1.79
C HIS A 119 16.07 21.58 3.28
N GLN A 120 15.02 21.43 4.10
CA GLN A 120 15.12 21.51 5.55
C GLN A 120 14.80 20.14 6.16
N GLN A 121 15.72 19.62 6.97
CA GLN A 121 15.56 18.34 7.67
C GLN A 121 14.57 18.44 8.83
N SER A 122 13.92 17.33 9.16
CA SER A 122 13.01 17.18 10.30
C SER A 122 11.83 18.14 10.29
N THR A 123 11.32 18.49 9.10
CA THR A 123 10.18 19.40 8.93
C THR A 123 8.87 18.66 8.66
N THR A 124 7.75 19.29 9.05
CA THR A 124 6.42 18.84 8.63
C THR A 124 5.96 19.68 7.46
N ILE A 125 5.74 19.05 6.31
CA ILE A 125 5.29 19.70 5.08
C ILE A 125 3.85 19.26 4.82
N VAL A 126 2.94 20.22 4.78
CA VAL A 126 1.52 19.98 4.45
C VAL A 126 1.24 20.61 3.11
N ASN A 127 0.78 19.82 2.14
CA ASN A 127 0.33 20.36 0.86
C ASN A 127 -1.02 19.78 0.42
N LYS A 128 -1.82 20.62 -0.25
CA LYS A 128 -3.06 20.21 -0.92
C LYS A 128 -2.82 20.18 -2.42
N VAL A 129 -2.90 19.00 -3.01
CA VAL A 129 -2.76 18.75 -4.44
C VAL A 129 -4.08 19.11 -5.13
N LYS A 130 -3.99 19.98 -6.12
CA LYS A 130 -5.12 20.51 -6.91
C LYS A 130 -5.05 20.05 -8.36
N LEU A 131 -6.15 20.19 -9.09
CA LEU A 131 -6.17 19.94 -10.54
C LEU A 131 -5.19 20.85 -11.31
N SER A 132 -4.95 22.07 -10.83
CA SER A 132 -3.96 23.00 -11.41
C SER A 132 -2.52 22.50 -11.32
N ASP A 133 -2.25 21.54 -10.44
CA ASP A 133 -0.90 21.00 -10.22
C ASP A 133 -0.57 19.86 -11.19
N ARG A 134 -1.53 19.46 -12.03
CA ARG A 134 -1.35 18.45 -13.07
C ARG A 134 -0.33 18.93 -14.11
N CYS A 135 0.64 18.08 -14.41
CA CYS A 135 1.52 18.25 -15.56
C CYS A 135 0.86 17.60 -16.78
N PRO A 136 0.44 18.35 -17.81
CA PRO A 136 -0.09 17.77 -19.05
C PRO A 136 1.03 17.14 -19.89
N HIS A 137 0.65 16.20 -20.75
CA HIS A 137 1.57 15.67 -21.75
C HIS A 137 1.81 16.68 -22.88
N ILE A 138 2.96 16.63 -23.53
CA ILE A 138 3.35 17.55 -24.62
C ILE A 138 2.33 17.55 -25.77
N SER A 139 1.65 16.42 -26.01
CA SER A 139 0.59 16.30 -27.02
C SER A 139 -0.69 17.05 -26.68
N GLU A 140 -0.91 17.39 -25.41
CA GLU A 140 -2.03 18.25 -24.98
C GLU A 140 -1.71 19.73 -25.18
N LEU A 141 -0.42 20.08 -25.32
CA LEU A 141 0.04 21.47 -25.42
C LEU A 141 0.35 21.91 -26.85
N PHE A 142 0.65 20.96 -27.74
CA PHE A 142 1.02 21.23 -29.13
C PHE A 142 0.22 20.37 -30.10
N ASN A 143 0.13 20.84 -31.35
CA ASN A 143 -0.50 20.10 -32.44
C ASN A 143 0.23 18.77 -32.74
N GLU A 144 -0.50 17.79 -33.29
CA GLU A 144 0.04 16.47 -33.61
C GLU A 144 1.29 16.52 -34.51
N THR A 145 1.32 17.44 -35.48
CA THR A 145 2.48 17.62 -36.38
C THR A 145 3.76 18.01 -35.63
N PHE A 146 3.64 18.73 -34.51
CA PHE A 146 4.76 19.09 -33.65
C PHE A 146 5.27 17.89 -32.84
N VAL A 147 4.35 17.08 -32.31
CA VAL A 147 4.69 15.89 -31.50
C VAL A 147 5.50 14.89 -32.32
N GLN A 148 5.23 14.81 -33.64
CA GLN A 148 5.95 13.96 -34.59
C GLN A 148 7.35 14.47 -34.96
N LEU A 149 7.72 15.69 -34.60
CA LEU A 149 9.07 16.21 -34.86
C LEU A 149 10.11 15.45 -34.04
N ASN A 150 11.34 15.39 -34.57
CA ASN A 150 12.48 14.87 -33.84
C ASN A 150 12.69 15.65 -32.52
N LEU A 151 13.01 14.93 -31.45
CA LEU A 151 13.23 15.44 -30.09
C LEU A 151 14.11 16.70 -30.04
N ILE A 152 15.22 16.75 -30.78
CA ILE A 152 16.13 17.91 -30.80
C ILE A 152 15.42 19.17 -31.31
N ARG A 153 14.50 19.02 -32.27
CA ARG A 153 13.68 20.13 -32.76
C ARG A 153 12.60 20.50 -31.75
N ARG A 154 11.95 19.52 -31.11
CA ARG A 154 10.91 19.75 -30.11
C ARG A 154 11.44 20.57 -28.93
N ILE A 155 12.60 20.19 -28.37
CA ILE A 155 13.21 20.83 -27.18
C ILE A 155 13.41 22.34 -27.38
N LYS A 156 13.74 22.80 -28.59
CA LYS A 156 13.91 24.24 -28.90
C LYS A 156 12.66 25.07 -28.63
N TYR A 157 11.48 24.45 -28.66
CA TYR A 157 10.19 25.10 -28.48
C TYR A 157 9.57 24.85 -27.10
N TYR A 158 10.25 24.11 -26.20
CA TYR A 158 9.71 23.77 -24.87
C TYR A 158 9.50 24.98 -23.97
N HIS A 159 10.08 26.13 -24.29
CA HIS A 159 9.80 27.37 -23.59
C HIS A 159 8.44 27.99 -23.97
N LEU A 160 7.90 27.71 -25.16
CA LEU A 160 6.66 28.34 -25.65
C LEU A 160 5.43 28.07 -24.76
N PRO A 161 5.16 26.83 -24.31
CA PRO A 161 4.00 26.56 -23.46
C PRO A 161 4.07 27.29 -22.13
N CYS A 162 5.28 27.49 -21.59
CA CYS A 162 5.46 28.26 -20.36
C CYS A 162 5.14 29.76 -20.56
N GLN A 163 5.29 30.29 -21.78
CA GLN A 163 5.12 31.71 -22.11
C GLN A 163 3.69 32.04 -22.57
N GLN A 164 3.08 31.19 -23.38
CA GLN A 164 1.79 31.48 -24.04
C GLN A 164 0.57 31.16 -23.19
N ASN A 165 0.70 30.25 -22.21
CA ASN A 165 -0.46 29.71 -21.52
C ASN A 165 -1.06 30.71 -20.52
N SER A 166 -2.35 31.03 -20.68
CA SER A 166 -3.07 32.03 -19.86
C SER A 166 -3.21 31.58 -18.41
N SER A 167 -3.31 30.27 -18.18
CA SER A 167 -3.11 29.63 -16.89
C SER A 167 -1.63 29.40 -16.65
N LYS A 168 -1.09 29.80 -15.48
CA LYS A 168 0.31 29.62 -15.09
C LYS A 168 0.70 28.14 -15.02
N LEU A 169 0.98 27.52 -16.18
CA LEU A 169 1.42 26.13 -16.32
C LEU A 169 2.65 25.88 -15.43
N LEU A 170 2.61 24.91 -14.51
CA LEU A 170 3.71 24.65 -13.57
C LEU A 170 4.75 23.70 -14.15
N CYS A 171 4.29 22.68 -14.86
CA CYS A 171 5.10 21.60 -15.39
C CYS A 171 4.41 20.97 -16.60
N PHE A 172 5.16 20.20 -17.38
CA PHE A 172 4.64 19.32 -18.43
C PHE A 172 5.66 18.21 -18.68
N TYR A 173 5.29 17.19 -19.46
CA TYR A 173 6.19 16.07 -19.76
C TYR A 173 6.03 15.58 -21.19
N ASP A 174 7.07 14.95 -21.73
CA ASP A 174 7.03 14.21 -22.98
C ASP A 174 7.35 12.72 -22.73
N ASP A 175 7.79 11.99 -23.75
CA ASP A 175 8.12 10.57 -23.63
C ASP A 175 9.41 10.28 -22.82
N THR A 176 10.29 11.28 -22.62
CA THR A 176 11.62 11.09 -22.04
C THR A 176 12.03 12.14 -21.00
N HIS A 177 11.31 13.25 -20.87
CA HIS A 177 11.64 14.39 -20.03
C HIS A 177 10.42 14.87 -19.25
N ILE A 178 10.70 15.37 -18.04
CA ILE A 178 9.78 16.23 -17.31
C ILE A 178 10.36 17.65 -17.30
N CYS A 179 9.49 18.62 -17.56
CA CYS A 179 9.83 20.04 -17.63
C CYS A 179 9.10 20.85 -16.57
N LEU A 180 9.80 21.80 -15.98
CA LEU A 180 9.29 22.80 -15.03
C LEU A 180 9.27 24.19 -15.66
N CYS A 181 8.16 24.89 -15.52
CA CYS A 181 8.02 26.28 -15.95
C CYS A 181 8.29 27.23 -14.77
N TYR A 182 9.28 28.11 -14.91
CA TYR A 182 9.60 29.11 -13.88
C TYR A 182 9.99 30.45 -14.51
N ASP A 183 9.90 31.51 -13.71
CA ASP A 183 10.21 32.86 -14.16
C ASP A 183 11.72 33.13 -14.06
N HIS A 184 12.34 33.47 -15.19
CA HIS A 184 13.73 33.86 -15.29
C HIS A 184 13.87 35.20 -16.03
N ARG A 185 14.41 36.22 -15.37
CA ARG A 185 14.71 37.53 -15.98
C ARG A 185 13.56 38.11 -16.83
N LYS A 186 12.32 38.05 -16.31
CA LYS A 186 11.06 38.52 -16.94
C LYS A 186 10.50 37.66 -18.07
N GLN A 187 11.11 36.51 -18.36
CA GLN A 187 10.56 35.51 -19.28
C GLN A 187 10.30 34.21 -18.54
N ARG A 188 9.19 33.55 -18.86
CA ARG A 188 8.89 32.23 -18.31
C ARG A 188 9.55 31.19 -19.18
N VAL A 189 10.41 30.38 -18.59
CA VAL A 189 11.22 29.39 -19.30
C VAL A 189 10.94 28.01 -18.76
N ALA A 190 11.17 27.01 -19.61
CA ALA A 190 11.13 25.60 -19.24
C ALA A 190 12.52 25.12 -18.85
N ASN A 191 12.65 24.43 -17.73
CA ASN A 191 13.83 23.64 -17.39
C ASN A 191 13.44 22.17 -17.34
N CYS A 192 14.08 21.36 -18.17
CA CYS A 192 13.73 19.96 -18.38
C CYS A 192 14.87 19.06 -17.97
N PHE A 193 14.54 17.91 -17.40
CA PHE A 193 15.49 16.87 -17.06
C PHE A 193 14.95 15.52 -17.53
N GLU A 194 15.86 14.59 -17.80
CA GLU A 194 15.50 13.26 -18.26
C GLU A 194 14.71 12.52 -17.16
N PHE A 195 13.64 11.86 -17.58
CA PHE A 195 12.77 11.12 -16.70
C PHE A 195 12.31 9.83 -17.38
N ASN A 196 12.91 8.71 -16.99
CA ASN A 196 12.46 7.41 -17.49
C ASN A 196 11.09 7.05 -16.87
N HIS A 197 10.02 7.20 -17.65
CA HIS A 197 8.64 6.89 -17.26
C HIS A 197 8.38 5.38 -17.06
N ASN A 198 9.23 4.52 -17.62
CA ASN A 198 9.05 3.05 -17.66
C ASN A 198 10.11 2.32 -16.85
N MET A 199 10.47 2.84 -15.67
CA MET A 199 11.42 2.20 -14.77
C MET A 199 10.88 0.82 -14.32
N LYS A 200 11.44 -0.26 -14.89
CA LYS A 200 11.22 -1.65 -14.47
C LYS A 200 12.53 -2.12 -13.84
N LEU A 201 12.54 -2.44 -12.55
CA LEU A 201 13.73 -3.02 -11.91
C LEU A 201 13.56 -4.53 -11.69
N GLU A 202 14.70 -5.23 -11.67
CA GLU A 202 14.78 -6.68 -11.55
C GLU A 202 13.96 -7.22 -10.36
N SER A 203 13.29 -8.34 -10.61
CA SER A 203 12.18 -8.79 -9.76
C SER A 203 12.65 -9.56 -8.52
N VAL A 204 12.48 -8.94 -7.35
CA VAL A 204 12.36 -9.67 -6.06
C VAL A 204 10.94 -10.25 -5.88
N CYS A 205 10.01 -9.85 -6.75
CA CYS A 205 8.60 -10.21 -6.68
C CYS A 205 8.33 -11.59 -7.26
N GLU A 206 7.51 -12.37 -6.55
CA GLU A 206 7.06 -13.69 -6.98
C GLU A 206 5.79 -13.58 -7.83
N ASN A 207 5.40 -14.68 -8.49
CA ASN A 207 4.14 -14.82 -9.24
C ASN A 207 3.90 -13.71 -10.28
N ASP A 208 4.93 -13.35 -11.05
CA ASP A 208 4.91 -12.27 -12.05
C ASP A 208 4.46 -10.90 -11.49
N GLY A 209 4.71 -10.66 -10.19
CA GLY A 209 4.52 -9.35 -9.59
C GLY A 209 5.44 -8.31 -10.23
N GLN A 210 4.92 -7.11 -10.47
CA GLN A 210 5.73 -6.00 -10.97
C GLN A 210 6.56 -5.43 -9.81
N CYS A 211 7.88 -5.44 -9.95
CA CYS A 211 8.81 -4.93 -8.95
C CYS A 211 9.12 -3.46 -9.19
N PHE A 212 9.04 -2.67 -8.11
CA PHE A 212 9.51 -1.30 -8.07
C PHE A 212 10.46 -1.15 -6.90
N GLN A 213 11.59 -0.50 -7.13
CA GLN A 213 12.58 -0.22 -6.10
C GLN A 213 12.82 1.29 -6.02
N ASP A 214 13.39 1.72 -4.91
CA ASP A 214 13.64 3.12 -4.63
C ASP A 214 14.78 3.71 -5.49
N THR A 215 15.85 2.96 -5.73
CA THR A 215 17.02 3.34 -6.56
C THR A 215 17.53 2.17 -7.40
N GLU A 216 18.25 2.45 -8.50
CA GLU A 216 18.95 1.41 -9.28
C GLU A 216 20.19 0.89 -8.57
N ASP A 217 20.96 1.79 -7.97
CA ASP A 217 22.13 1.43 -7.16
C ASP A 217 21.71 1.13 -5.73
N CYS A 218 21.92 -0.11 -5.27
CA CYS A 218 21.71 -0.59 -3.90
C CYS A 218 20.33 -0.21 -3.30
N PRO A 219 19.23 -0.82 -3.80
CA PRO A 219 17.88 -0.50 -3.35
C PRO A 219 17.68 -0.88 -1.88
N VAL A 220 17.19 0.07 -1.08
CA VAL A 220 16.88 -0.15 0.35
C VAL A 220 15.43 -0.56 0.53
N ARG A 221 14.57 -0.26 -0.45
CA ARG A 221 13.13 -0.54 -0.41
C ARG A 221 12.66 -1.11 -1.74
N SER A 222 12.12 -2.33 -1.71
CA SER A 222 11.43 -2.96 -2.84
C SER A 222 9.96 -3.16 -2.53
N ILE A 223 9.11 -2.96 -3.53
CA ILE A 223 7.67 -3.18 -3.44
C ILE A 223 7.16 -3.91 -4.67
N CYS A 224 6.23 -4.82 -4.43
CA CYS A 224 5.64 -5.66 -5.46
C CYS A 224 4.19 -5.28 -5.69
N ILE A 225 3.85 -4.95 -6.95
CA ILE A 225 2.47 -4.85 -7.40
C ILE A 225 2.03 -6.21 -7.91
N CYS A 226 1.08 -6.80 -7.19
CA CYS A 226 0.61 -8.14 -7.47
C CYS A 226 -0.44 -8.15 -8.57
N ARG A 227 -0.42 -9.20 -9.37
CA ARG A 227 -1.54 -9.53 -10.26
C ARG A 227 -2.80 -9.80 -9.43
N PRO A 228 -3.99 -9.67 -10.04
CA PRO A 228 -5.23 -10.12 -9.40
C PRO A 228 -5.06 -11.54 -8.86
N CYS A 229 -5.65 -11.80 -7.70
CA CYS A 229 -5.52 -13.08 -6.99
C CYS A 229 -4.15 -13.37 -6.37
N PHE A 230 -3.21 -12.42 -6.32
CA PHE A 230 -1.96 -12.57 -5.56
C PHE A 230 -1.83 -11.43 -4.54
N PHE A 231 -1.28 -11.72 -3.36
CA PHE A 231 -1.23 -10.74 -2.27
C PHE A 231 -0.02 -10.93 -1.35
N ARG A 232 0.19 -9.95 -0.46
CA ARG A 232 1.33 -9.76 0.45
C ARG A 232 2.58 -9.15 -0.24
N ALA A 233 3.58 -8.80 0.57
CA ALA A 233 4.66 -7.87 0.19
C ALA A 233 5.50 -8.29 -1.03
N ARG A 234 5.60 -9.59 -1.34
CA ARG A 234 6.30 -10.13 -2.51
C ARG A 234 5.37 -10.81 -3.51
N CYS A 235 4.05 -10.64 -3.37
CA CYS A 235 3.05 -11.38 -4.15
C CYS A 235 3.15 -12.90 -3.98
N GLN A 236 3.73 -13.36 -2.87
CA GLN A 236 4.06 -14.77 -2.67
C GLN A 236 2.83 -15.66 -2.42
N PHE A 237 1.69 -15.07 -2.02
CA PHE A 237 0.47 -15.81 -1.77
C PHE A 237 -0.52 -15.63 -2.92
N SER A 238 -1.21 -16.72 -3.27
CA SER A 238 -2.23 -16.74 -4.33
C SER A 238 -3.57 -17.15 -3.76
N SER A 239 -4.64 -16.43 -4.11
CA SER A 239 -6.03 -16.83 -3.90
C SER A 239 -6.48 -17.94 -4.85
N ASN A 240 -5.70 -18.28 -5.88
CA ASN A 240 -6.01 -19.42 -6.77
C ASN A 240 -5.90 -20.78 -6.05
N ARG A 241 -5.22 -20.83 -4.90
CA ARG A 241 -5.10 -22.02 -4.04
C ARG A 241 -5.71 -21.82 -2.66
N PHE A 242 -6.63 -20.86 -2.49
CA PHE A 242 -7.37 -20.78 -1.24
C PHE A 242 -8.36 -21.94 -1.16
N SER A 243 -8.22 -22.73 -0.10
CA SER A 243 -9.41 -23.32 0.50
C SER A 243 -10.34 -22.13 0.82
N LEU A 244 -11.57 -22.16 0.31
CA LEU A 244 -12.57 -21.14 0.63
C LEU A 244 -12.82 -21.16 2.14
N SER A 245 -12.01 -20.42 2.89
CA SER A 245 -12.22 -20.19 4.31
C SER A 245 -12.96 -18.87 4.49
N LEU A 246 -13.92 -18.88 5.41
CA LEU A 246 -14.70 -17.70 5.79
C LEU A 246 -13.80 -16.54 6.22
N ASP A 247 -12.67 -16.84 6.86
CA ASP A 247 -11.69 -15.86 7.33
C ASP A 247 -11.06 -15.06 6.19
N ALA A 248 -10.78 -15.72 5.05
CA ALA A 248 -10.18 -15.10 3.88
C ALA A 248 -11.16 -14.20 3.12
N ILE A 249 -12.41 -14.65 3.00
CA ILE A 249 -13.46 -13.95 2.25
C ILE A 249 -14.01 -12.78 3.07
N LEU A 250 -14.26 -12.99 4.36
CA LEU A 250 -14.96 -12.01 5.19
C LEU A 250 -14.02 -11.13 6.01
N GLY A 251 -12.81 -11.61 6.36
CA GLY A 251 -11.89 -10.93 7.27
C GLY A 251 -11.51 -9.52 6.82
N TYR A 252 -11.26 -9.30 5.53
CA TYR A 252 -10.90 -7.96 5.01
C TYR A 252 -12.09 -6.99 4.94
N HIS A 253 -13.32 -7.51 4.96
CA HIS A 253 -14.54 -6.70 4.92
C HIS A 253 -15.06 -6.31 6.31
N ILE A 254 -14.53 -6.88 7.39
CA ILE A 254 -14.90 -6.53 8.76
C ILE A 254 -13.99 -5.39 9.23
N GLN A 255 -14.58 -4.26 9.61
CA GLN A 255 -13.82 -3.10 10.06
C GLN A 255 -13.63 -3.10 11.59
N PRO A 256 -12.42 -2.80 12.09
CA PRO A 256 -12.18 -2.70 13.53
C PRO A 256 -12.83 -1.44 14.12
N ASN A 257 -13.22 -1.49 15.40
CA ASN A 257 -13.70 -0.35 16.19
C ASN A 257 -14.98 0.34 15.69
N ILE A 258 -15.77 -0.32 14.84
CA ILE A 258 -17.06 0.19 14.36
C ILE A 258 -18.17 -0.77 14.82
N SER A 259 -19.25 -0.23 15.37
CA SER A 259 -20.41 -1.02 15.81
C SER A 259 -21.02 -1.83 14.66
N PHE A 260 -21.56 -3.01 14.95
CA PHE A 260 -22.11 -3.94 13.96
C PHE A 260 -23.12 -3.31 12.98
N LEU A 261 -23.96 -2.37 13.45
CA LEU A 261 -24.95 -1.67 12.63
C LEU A 261 -24.35 -0.80 11.52
N ASN A 262 -23.10 -0.37 11.67
CA ASN A 262 -22.40 0.49 10.71
C ASN A 262 -21.38 -0.28 9.85
N GLN A 263 -21.30 -1.60 9.99
CA GLN A 263 -20.45 -2.44 9.15
C GLN A 263 -20.98 -2.53 7.71
N LEU A 264 -20.08 -2.90 6.78
CA LEU A 264 -20.38 -3.12 5.36
C LEU A 264 -21.55 -4.09 5.15
N THR A 265 -22.33 -3.87 4.10
CA THR A 265 -23.51 -4.70 3.76
C THR A 265 -23.17 -6.17 3.59
N ILE A 266 -21.99 -6.48 3.05
CA ILE A 266 -21.46 -7.85 2.91
C ILE A 266 -21.40 -8.57 4.26
N VAL A 267 -20.92 -7.91 5.32
CA VAL A 267 -20.82 -8.51 6.66
C VAL A 267 -22.21 -8.80 7.22
N LYS A 268 -23.16 -7.87 7.04
CA LYS A 268 -24.55 -8.06 7.49
C LYS A 268 -25.22 -9.25 6.80
N ILE A 269 -25.10 -9.33 5.47
CA ILE A 269 -25.66 -10.44 4.68
C ILE A 269 -25.04 -11.78 5.13
N SER A 270 -23.72 -11.81 5.33
CA SER A 270 -23.02 -13.03 5.76
C SER A 270 -23.51 -13.51 7.13
N LEU A 271 -23.77 -12.60 8.08
CA LEU A 271 -24.30 -12.95 9.40
C LEU A 271 -25.74 -13.47 9.33
N VAL A 272 -26.58 -12.89 8.47
CA VAL A 272 -27.94 -13.41 8.24
C VAL A 272 -27.87 -14.82 7.65
N LEU A 273 -27.00 -15.05 6.68
CA LEU A 273 -26.85 -16.37 6.06
C LEU A 273 -26.31 -17.42 7.06
N THR A 274 -25.29 -17.08 7.86
CA THR A 274 -24.73 -18.00 8.85
C THR A 274 -25.69 -18.32 9.98
N THR A 275 -26.49 -17.35 10.43
CA THR A 275 -27.53 -17.61 11.44
C THR A 275 -28.62 -18.55 10.91
N ILE A 276 -29.06 -18.41 9.65
CA ILE A 276 -29.99 -19.34 9.00
C ILE A 276 -29.41 -20.77 8.96
N PHE A 277 -28.14 -20.92 8.52
CA PHE A 277 -27.50 -22.23 8.46
C PHE A 277 -27.33 -22.88 9.83
N LEU A 278 -27.01 -22.11 10.87
CA LEU A 278 -26.94 -22.62 12.24
C LEU A 278 -28.30 -23.12 12.71
N ILE A 279 -29.36 -22.33 12.53
CA ILE A 279 -30.72 -22.72 12.96
C ILE A 279 -31.16 -24.00 12.25
N ALA A 280 -31.00 -24.08 10.92
CA ALA A 280 -31.35 -25.27 10.16
C ALA A 280 -30.52 -26.50 10.57
N GLY A 281 -29.21 -26.31 10.79
CA GLY A 281 -28.30 -27.36 11.25
C GLY A 281 -28.66 -27.91 12.63
N PHE A 282 -29.00 -27.04 13.58
CA PHE A 282 -29.45 -27.43 14.92
C PHE A 282 -30.78 -28.19 14.88
N ILE A 283 -31.77 -27.70 14.14
CA ILE A 283 -33.08 -28.38 14.01
C ILE A 283 -32.86 -29.78 13.43
N ASN A 284 -32.09 -29.91 12.35
CA ASN A 284 -31.83 -31.20 11.73
C ASN A 284 -31.03 -32.14 12.64
N GLY A 285 -29.99 -31.63 13.32
CA GLY A 285 -29.18 -32.41 14.26
C GLY A 285 -29.98 -32.93 15.46
N ILE A 286 -30.85 -32.10 16.03
CA ILE A 286 -31.70 -32.49 17.16
C ILE A 286 -32.77 -33.51 16.71
N LEU A 287 -33.47 -33.24 15.61
CA LEU A 287 -34.49 -34.16 15.09
C LEU A 287 -33.89 -35.51 14.74
N SER A 288 -32.76 -35.55 14.01
CA SER A 288 -32.08 -36.79 13.68
C SER A 288 -31.60 -37.53 14.93
N SER A 289 -31.02 -36.83 15.91
CA SER A 289 -30.59 -37.44 17.17
C SER A 289 -31.76 -38.06 17.94
N ILE A 290 -32.91 -37.39 18.05
CA ILE A 290 -34.11 -37.94 18.68
C ILE A 290 -34.60 -39.18 17.93
N THR A 291 -34.62 -39.12 16.60
CA THR A 291 -35.16 -40.20 15.76
C THR A 291 -34.31 -41.47 15.87
N PHE A 292 -32.99 -41.33 15.83
CA PHE A 292 -32.06 -42.46 15.85
C PHE A 292 -31.71 -42.96 17.26
N ASN A 293 -32.12 -42.27 18.32
CA ASN A 293 -31.98 -42.74 19.70
C ASN A 293 -33.00 -43.83 20.10
N ASN A 294 -33.88 -44.26 19.18
CA ASN A 294 -34.86 -45.30 19.45
C ASN A 294 -34.20 -46.69 19.47
N LYS A 295 -34.46 -47.46 20.55
CA LYS A 295 -33.86 -48.79 20.78
C LYS A 295 -34.07 -49.76 19.61
N LYS A 296 -35.24 -49.74 18.95
CA LYS A 296 -35.55 -50.62 17.81
C LYS A 296 -34.65 -50.37 16.59
N ILE A 297 -34.17 -49.13 16.43
CA ILE A 297 -33.38 -48.72 15.26
C ILE A 297 -31.88 -49.02 15.48
N CYS A 298 -31.44 -48.95 16.73
CA CYS A 298 -30.06 -49.24 17.13
C CYS A 298 -29.72 -50.75 17.20
N GLU A 299 -30.68 -51.64 16.98
CA GLU A 299 -30.44 -53.10 16.91
C GLU A 299 -29.61 -53.49 15.66
N VAL A 300 -29.68 -52.67 14.60
CA VAL A 300 -28.92 -52.87 13.36
C VAL A 300 -27.75 -51.88 13.34
N GLY A 301 -26.56 -52.33 12.91
CA GLY A 301 -25.34 -51.48 12.87
C GLY A 301 -25.49 -50.15 12.11
N CYS A 302 -26.44 -50.07 11.16
CA CYS A 302 -26.80 -48.83 10.47
C CYS A 302 -27.38 -47.75 11.40
N GLY A 303 -28.17 -48.12 12.42
CA GLY A 303 -28.74 -47.18 13.38
C GLY A 303 -27.69 -46.50 14.25
N LEU A 304 -26.68 -47.26 14.71
CA LEU A 304 -25.54 -46.71 15.45
C LEU A 304 -24.71 -45.74 14.59
N TYR A 305 -24.52 -46.05 13.31
CA TYR A 305 -23.84 -45.14 12.37
C TYR A 305 -24.61 -43.82 12.20
N LEU A 306 -25.92 -43.87 11.99
CA LEU A 306 -26.75 -42.67 11.81
C LEU A 306 -26.82 -41.83 13.09
N LEU A 307 -26.85 -42.46 14.27
CA LEU A 307 -26.75 -41.76 15.55
C LEU A 307 -25.39 -41.08 15.70
N GLY A 308 -24.29 -41.77 15.41
CA GLY A 308 -22.94 -41.18 15.41
C GLY A 308 -22.83 -40.01 14.43
N SER A 309 -23.40 -40.15 13.23
CA SER A 309 -23.46 -39.08 12.24
C SER A 309 -24.23 -37.86 12.76
N SER A 310 -25.39 -38.06 13.41
CA SER A 310 -26.17 -36.94 13.99
C SER A 310 -25.37 -36.16 15.04
N ILE A 311 -24.64 -36.85 15.93
CA ILE A 311 -23.78 -36.22 16.94
C ILE A 311 -22.66 -35.43 16.27
N ILE A 312 -22.01 -36.01 15.25
CA ILE A 312 -20.95 -35.33 14.50
C ILE A 312 -21.51 -34.08 13.81
N THR A 313 -22.68 -34.14 13.19
CA THR A 313 -23.31 -32.95 12.56
C THR A 313 -23.66 -31.85 13.55
N LEU A 314 -24.09 -32.23 14.76
CA LEU A 314 -24.37 -31.26 15.82
C LEU A 314 -23.06 -30.63 16.36
N LEU A 315 -22.00 -31.41 16.46
CA LEU A 315 -20.69 -30.92 16.89
C LEU A 315 -20.04 -30.01 15.82
N THR A 316 -20.14 -30.36 14.53
CA THR A 316 -19.59 -29.52 13.45
C THR A 316 -20.35 -28.20 13.28
N THR A 317 -21.68 -28.19 13.44
CA THR A 317 -22.48 -26.96 13.42
C THR A 317 -22.13 -26.02 14.57
N ILE A 318 -21.91 -26.55 15.78
CA ILE A 318 -21.40 -25.77 16.93
C ILE A 318 -20.01 -25.18 16.63
N LEU A 319 -19.07 -26.00 16.13
CA LEU A 319 -17.71 -25.55 15.80
C LEU A 319 -17.72 -24.44 14.74
N PHE A 320 -18.57 -24.57 13.72
CA PHE A 320 -18.74 -23.56 12.68
C PHE A 320 -19.21 -22.22 13.26
N GLY A 321 -20.24 -22.24 14.12
CA GLY A 321 -20.74 -21.03 14.78
C GLY A 321 -19.72 -20.36 15.70
N LEU A 322 -18.95 -21.16 16.45
CA LEU A 322 -17.86 -20.66 17.29
C LEU A 322 -16.76 -20.00 16.46
N LYS A 323 -16.30 -20.64 15.37
CA LYS A 323 -15.28 -20.06 14.48
C LYS A 323 -15.72 -18.74 13.86
N PHE A 324 -16.95 -18.66 13.36
CA PHE A 324 -17.51 -17.42 12.81
C PHE A 324 -17.60 -16.30 13.87
N SER A 325 -18.01 -16.64 15.09
CA SER A 325 -18.10 -15.67 16.19
C SER A 325 -16.72 -15.15 16.61
N ILE A 326 -15.73 -16.04 16.71
CA ILE A 326 -14.33 -15.68 17.01
C ILE A 326 -13.77 -14.75 15.93
N LEU A 327 -14.00 -15.05 14.65
CA LEU A 327 -13.58 -14.21 13.53
C LEU A 327 -14.14 -12.79 13.66
N LEU A 328 -15.44 -12.64 13.89
CA LEU A 328 -16.08 -11.33 14.05
C LEU A 328 -15.51 -10.55 15.24
N LEU A 329 -15.43 -11.20 16.41
CA LEU A 329 -14.95 -10.55 17.64
C LEU A 329 -13.46 -10.16 17.57
N ALA A 330 -12.64 -10.97 16.90
CA ALA A 330 -11.23 -10.67 16.68
C ALA A 330 -11.05 -9.50 15.70
N GLN A 331 -11.75 -9.52 14.55
CA GLN A 331 -11.63 -8.46 13.53
C GLN A 331 -12.25 -7.14 13.98
N MET A 332 -13.29 -7.17 14.82
CA MET A 332 -13.85 -5.96 15.44
C MET A 332 -12.95 -5.38 16.55
N ALA A 333 -11.80 -6.00 16.84
CA ALA A 333 -10.86 -5.63 17.90
C ALA A 333 -11.45 -5.65 19.33
N ILE A 334 -12.53 -6.42 19.55
CA ILE A 334 -13.11 -6.62 20.88
C ILE A 334 -12.23 -7.59 21.69
N ILE A 335 -11.70 -8.63 21.03
CA ILE A 335 -10.72 -9.55 21.64
C ILE A 335 -9.31 -9.06 21.29
N THR A 336 -8.59 -8.58 22.30
CA THR A 336 -7.22 -8.05 22.15
C THR A 336 -6.13 -8.98 22.69
N ASN A 337 -6.52 -10.12 23.29
CA ASN A 337 -5.57 -11.04 23.90
C ASN A 337 -4.74 -11.77 22.84
N ARG A 338 -3.45 -11.41 22.76
CA ARG A 338 -2.50 -11.93 21.76
C ARG A 338 -2.29 -13.45 21.87
N LEU A 339 -2.28 -14.01 23.07
CA LEU A 339 -2.10 -15.45 23.29
C LEU A 339 -3.30 -16.24 22.75
N PHE A 340 -4.52 -15.75 22.97
CA PHE A 340 -5.74 -16.34 22.45
C PHE A 340 -5.79 -16.27 20.91
N LEU A 341 -5.41 -15.13 20.33
CA LEU A 341 -5.37 -14.96 18.88
C LEU A 341 -4.32 -15.86 18.21
N GLN A 342 -3.16 -16.07 18.84
CA GLN A 342 -2.12 -16.98 18.34
C GLN A 342 -2.53 -18.45 18.35
N ILE A 343 -3.33 -18.89 19.32
CA ILE A 343 -3.85 -20.27 19.38
C ILE A 343 -4.92 -20.51 18.29
N GLN A 344 -5.57 -19.45 17.81
CA GLN A 344 -6.62 -19.52 16.79
C GLN A 344 -6.12 -19.36 15.35
N CYS A 345 -4.88 -18.89 15.17
CA CYS A 345 -4.14 -18.92 13.90
C CYS A 345 -3.68 -20.34 13.58
#